data_AF-A0A150J4B4-F1
#
_entry.id   AF-A0A150J4B4-F1
#
_cell.length_a   1.000
_cell.length_b   1.000
_cell.length_c   1.000
_cell.angle_alpha   90.00
_cell.angle_beta   90.00
_cell.angle_gamma   90.00
#
_symmetry.space_group_name_H-M   'P 1'
#
loop_
_entity.id
_entity.type
_entity.pdbx_description
1 polymer ?
#
loop_
_entity_poly.entity_id
_entity_poly.type
_entity_poly.pdbx_seq_one_letter_code
_entity_poly.pdbx_strand_id
1 'polypeptide(L)'
;MKKIVYVLISMLVLAIFVAGCTQINEPSDLRNSGLTNNQVNETKENKEGMTPPNEAIEACKGKSIGQECQFESKDGTLCGECDDRSGVFGCAPYKVGDTNKTPEEKSVANQNNNDRTNPPPKEQQLSSTPSQKQPKSTDSGNEAPKNDNQSGYSIEQAISDKAQLNTLAFDGLGFLTGNLCSDSFLPPGKVADFFGFQYLRDKTQAGKGHSTDFVTNCANNVLYILNDGQKSQMIALAKTQASLVNEYAYKRYPLMTAFRRQLEGDMPSDSSGLSKEAIMDYTSDLYEIDAEISIQRAELFADIINSLNDEQTKYLDNMVKGGFASWPALSDQVDKKSLSHDEHVLVMTYASEMFGWYAGDIEADTYFCPERQGDYFGGFYIKDAPAIGNAGYTINEAITGDSGEAFIATLDTVQKPIITNIVDTQRPAINGIVEKRRAISTELRKALTLGSIDEDKVMALAREYGALDGEISYYYATAFAKVGATLTNEQKEKLMNIRNLDNYPCEDGKIYLYSEKINRPTIQNTDFLFK
;
A
#
# COMPACT_ATOMS: atom_id res chain seq x y z
N MET A 1 -24.61 -42.12 17.71
CA MET A 1 -24.31 -42.89 16.48
C MET A 1 -23.80 -42.00 15.35
N LYS A 2 -22.63 -41.36 15.51
CA LYS A 2 -21.85 -40.73 14.42
C LYS A 2 -20.36 -40.60 14.84
N LYS A 3 -19.73 -41.73 15.18
CA LYS A 3 -18.28 -41.83 15.45
C LYS A 3 -17.62 -43.08 14.81
N ILE A 4 -18.26 -43.66 13.78
CA ILE A 4 -17.79 -44.92 13.15
C ILE A 4 -17.44 -44.74 11.65
N VAL A 5 -17.57 -43.53 11.08
CA VAL A 5 -17.33 -43.32 9.63
C VAL A 5 -15.88 -42.94 9.30
N TYR A 6 -15.07 -42.49 10.27
CA TYR A 6 -13.72 -42.00 10.00
C TYR A 6 -12.59 -43.05 10.02
N VAL A 7 -12.91 -44.34 10.22
CA VAL A 7 -11.90 -45.41 10.31
C VAL A 7 -11.78 -46.25 9.01
N LEU A 8 -12.64 -46.02 8.01
CA LEU A 8 -12.71 -46.85 6.80
C LEU A 8 -12.12 -46.23 5.53
N ILE A 9 -11.58 -45.00 5.57
CA ILE A 9 -10.96 -44.36 4.39
C ILE A 9 -9.42 -44.37 4.46
N SER A 10 -8.82 -44.57 5.63
CA SER A 10 -7.35 -44.61 5.79
C SER A 10 -6.70 -45.99 5.52
N MET A 11 -7.45 -46.99 5.03
CA MET A 11 -6.90 -48.35 4.80
C MET A 11 -6.97 -48.85 3.35
N LEU A 12 -7.26 -47.99 2.37
CA LEU A 12 -7.46 -48.46 0.99
C LEU A 12 -6.74 -47.65 -0.10
N VAL A 13 -5.50 -47.19 0.11
CA VAL A 13 -4.60 -46.85 -1.03
C VAL A 13 -3.11 -47.14 -0.70
N LEU A 14 -2.84 -48.11 0.18
CA LEU A 14 -1.48 -48.60 0.46
C LEU A 14 -1.36 -50.06 0.01
N ALA A 15 -1.49 -50.33 -1.29
CA ALA A 15 -1.15 -51.63 -1.89
C ALA A 15 -1.13 -51.59 -3.43
N ILE A 16 -0.16 -50.92 -4.06
CA ILE A 16 0.36 -51.35 -5.36
C ILE A 16 1.88 -51.15 -5.35
N PHE A 17 2.60 -52.27 -5.28
CA PHE A 17 4.05 -52.36 -5.41
C PHE A 17 4.36 -53.47 -6.42
N VAL A 18 5.43 -53.23 -7.20
CA VAL A 18 6.28 -54.16 -7.98
C VAL A 18 5.90 -54.50 -9.43
N ALA A 19 6.65 -53.90 -10.37
CA ALA A 19 7.45 -54.52 -11.45
C ALA A 19 7.77 -53.42 -12.50
N GLY A 20 8.95 -53.22 -13.07
CA GLY A 20 10.23 -53.90 -13.04
C GLY A 20 11.25 -53.06 -13.85
N CYS A 21 12.52 -53.36 -13.66
CA CYS A 21 13.68 -52.75 -14.31
C CYS A 21 13.68 -52.87 -15.83
N THR A 22 14.15 -51.83 -16.54
CA THR A 22 15.10 -51.96 -17.67
C THR A 22 15.84 -50.64 -17.90
N GLN A 23 17.17 -50.67 -17.76
CA GLN A 23 18.11 -49.75 -18.42
C GLN A 23 18.04 -49.99 -19.95
N ILE A 24 18.47 -49.00 -20.75
CA ILE A 24 19.39 -49.12 -21.91
C ILE A 24 19.52 -47.76 -22.64
N ASN A 25 20.77 -47.28 -22.68
CA ASN A 25 21.52 -46.55 -23.71
C ASN A 25 21.08 -45.20 -24.29
N GLU A 26 21.93 -44.19 -24.05
CA GLU A 26 22.34 -43.17 -25.04
C GLU A 26 23.08 -43.80 -26.23
N PRO A 27 23.18 -43.09 -27.37
CA PRO A 27 24.48 -42.47 -27.64
C PRO A 27 24.43 -41.04 -28.22
N SER A 28 25.42 -40.26 -27.79
CA SER A 28 26.21 -39.26 -28.53
C SER A 28 26.06 -39.25 -30.06
N ASP A 29 26.02 -38.09 -30.74
CA ASP A 29 27.18 -37.22 -30.99
C ASP A 29 26.91 -36.18 -32.12
N LEU A 30 27.70 -35.09 -32.08
CA LEU A 30 28.26 -34.32 -33.21
C LEU A 30 27.48 -33.23 -34.01
N ARG A 31 28.13 -32.06 -33.99
CA ARG A 31 28.46 -31.10 -35.10
C ARG A 31 27.57 -29.88 -35.36
N ASN A 32 27.99 -28.78 -34.72
CA ASN A 32 28.60 -27.58 -35.32
C ASN A 32 28.51 -27.41 -36.86
N SER A 33 27.86 -26.33 -37.33
CA SER A 33 28.24 -25.58 -38.54
C SER A 33 27.60 -24.18 -38.53
N GLY A 34 28.44 -23.14 -38.58
CA GLY A 34 28.02 -21.75 -38.75
C GLY A 34 27.92 -21.31 -40.22
N LEU A 35 27.68 -19.99 -40.36
CA LEU A 35 27.66 -19.15 -41.58
C LEU A 35 26.38 -19.35 -42.42
N THR A 36 25.65 -18.35 -42.94
CA THR A 36 25.97 -16.97 -43.34
C THR A 36 24.68 -16.20 -43.68
N ASN A 37 24.79 -14.86 -43.71
CA ASN A 37 23.82 -13.84 -44.13
C ASN A 37 22.90 -14.18 -45.32
N ASN A 38 21.68 -13.62 -45.29
CA ASN A 38 21.19 -12.78 -46.38
C ASN A 38 20.11 -11.78 -45.91
N GLN A 39 20.33 -10.52 -46.29
CA GLN A 39 19.43 -9.37 -46.16
C GLN A 39 18.18 -9.57 -47.02
N VAL A 40 17.00 -9.19 -46.51
CA VAL A 40 15.92 -8.57 -47.30
C VAL A 40 15.08 -7.63 -46.42
N ASN A 41 15.13 -6.35 -46.80
CA ASN A 41 14.16 -5.25 -46.73
C ASN A 41 13.64 -4.68 -45.40
N GLU A 42 14.17 -3.48 -45.17
CA GLU A 42 13.60 -2.33 -44.48
C GLU A 42 12.16 -2.04 -44.90
N THR A 43 11.26 -1.99 -43.91
CA THR A 43 10.31 -0.89 -43.70
C THR A 43 9.56 -1.20 -42.41
N LYS A 44 9.95 -0.53 -41.31
CA LYS A 44 9.11 -0.35 -40.11
C LYS A 44 9.71 0.76 -39.26
N GLU A 45 8.92 1.80 -39.06
CA GLU A 45 9.20 2.93 -38.16
C GLU A 45 9.46 2.42 -36.74
N ASN A 46 10.67 2.68 -36.24
CA ASN A 46 11.08 2.43 -34.86
C ASN A 46 10.50 3.53 -33.95
N LYS A 47 9.67 3.14 -32.97
CA LYS A 47 9.52 3.87 -31.70
C LYS A 47 10.57 3.32 -30.73
N GLU A 48 11.79 3.85 -30.80
CA GLU A 48 12.85 3.55 -29.85
C GLU A 48 12.60 4.27 -28.52
N GLY A 49 12.67 3.53 -27.41
CA GLY A 49 12.87 4.09 -26.09
C GLY A 49 14.24 4.76 -26.05
N MET A 50 14.26 6.08 -25.84
CA MET A 50 15.49 6.86 -25.82
C MET A 50 16.31 6.53 -24.58
N THR A 51 17.40 5.79 -24.76
CA THR A 51 18.49 5.72 -23.77
C THR A 51 19.09 7.13 -23.62
N PRO A 52 19.30 7.65 -22.39
CA PRO A 52 19.97 8.92 -22.17
C PRO A 52 21.35 8.97 -22.84
N PRO A 53 21.81 10.13 -23.33
CA PRO A 53 23.17 10.27 -23.85
C PRO A 53 24.19 9.97 -22.73
N ASN A 54 25.37 9.46 -23.10
CA ASN A 54 26.41 9.04 -22.15
C ASN A 54 26.85 10.19 -21.23
N GLU A 55 26.84 11.41 -21.74
CA GLU A 55 27.16 12.63 -21.01
C GLU A 55 26.18 12.85 -19.84
N ALA A 56 24.90 12.50 -20.00
CA ALA A 56 23.91 12.55 -18.94
C ALA A 56 24.14 11.46 -17.88
N ILE A 57 24.57 10.26 -18.30
CA ILE A 57 24.89 9.15 -17.39
C ILE A 57 26.12 9.48 -16.53
N GLU A 58 27.20 9.97 -17.16
CA GLU A 58 28.43 10.32 -16.44
C GLU A 58 28.22 11.51 -15.49
N ALA A 59 27.34 12.46 -15.80
CA ALA A 59 27.02 13.58 -14.91
C ALA A 59 26.37 13.18 -13.58
N CYS A 60 25.86 11.94 -13.51
CA CYS A 60 25.24 11.33 -12.33
C CYS A 60 26.09 10.26 -11.65
N LYS A 61 27.29 9.98 -12.17
CA LYS A 61 28.20 8.99 -11.59
C LYS A 61 28.66 9.42 -10.20
N GLY A 62 28.41 8.57 -9.21
CA GLY A 62 28.71 8.85 -7.80
C GLY A 62 27.73 9.82 -7.13
N LYS A 63 26.63 10.18 -7.79
CA LYS A 63 25.53 10.95 -7.21
C LYS A 63 24.34 10.04 -6.88
N SER A 64 23.52 10.48 -5.93
CA SER A 64 22.24 9.84 -5.60
C SER A 64 21.10 10.39 -6.46
N ILE A 65 20.00 9.66 -6.58
CA ILE A 65 18.76 10.17 -7.21
C ILE A 65 18.34 11.49 -6.55
N GLY A 66 17.89 12.46 -7.35
CA GLY A 66 17.47 13.80 -6.90
C GLY A 66 18.63 14.78 -6.68
N GLN A 67 19.89 14.35 -6.80
CA GLN A 67 21.01 15.29 -6.75
C GLN A 67 21.17 16.04 -8.08
N GLU A 68 21.45 17.34 -7.99
CA GLU A 68 21.65 18.19 -9.15
C GLU A 68 22.79 17.69 -10.04
N CYS A 69 22.56 17.74 -11.34
CA CYS A 69 23.50 17.35 -12.37
C CYS A 69 23.48 18.36 -13.52
N GLN A 70 24.59 18.40 -14.25
CA GLN A 70 24.79 19.30 -15.37
C GLN A 70 25.67 18.59 -16.40
N PHE A 71 25.31 18.67 -17.68
CA PHE A 71 26.09 18.11 -18.78
C PHE A 71 25.95 18.95 -20.06
N GLU A 72 26.91 18.81 -20.97
CA GLU A 72 26.88 19.47 -22.27
C GLU A 72 26.14 18.61 -23.31
N SER A 73 25.12 19.18 -23.94
CA SER A 73 24.40 18.58 -25.06
C SER A 73 24.71 19.31 -26.37
N LYS A 74 24.22 18.78 -27.51
CA LYS A 74 24.33 19.48 -28.80
C LYS A 74 23.59 20.82 -28.82
N ASP A 75 22.60 20.99 -27.94
CA ASP A 75 21.78 22.20 -27.81
C ASP A 75 22.25 23.14 -26.68
N GLY A 76 23.41 22.83 -26.07
CA GLY A 76 24.04 23.59 -24.98
C GLY A 76 24.02 22.86 -23.64
N THR A 77 24.47 23.56 -22.60
CA THR A 77 24.55 23.03 -21.24
C THR A 77 23.15 22.82 -20.66
N LEU A 78 22.86 21.58 -20.24
CA LEU A 78 21.60 21.21 -19.60
C LEU A 78 21.83 20.94 -18.11
N CYS A 79 20.97 21.49 -17.26
CA CYS A 79 20.91 21.19 -15.83
C CYS A 79 19.66 20.38 -15.50
N GLY A 80 19.77 19.53 -14.49
CA GLY A 80 18.68 18.66 -14.06
C GLY A 80 18.98 17.98 -12.73
N GLU A 81 18.28 16.89 -12.48
CA GLU A 81 18.53 16.01 -11.34
C GLU A 81 18.81 14.59 -11.81
N CYS A 82 19.61 13.86 -11.06
CA CYS A 82 19.88 12.45 -11.35
C CYS A 82 18.62 11.62 -11.11
N ASP A 83 18.23 10.84 -12.12
CA ASP A 83 17.00 10.04 -12.12
C ASP A 83 17.28 8.68 -12.79
N ASP A 84 16.45 7.68 -12.51
CA ASP A 84 16.50 6.37 -13.15
C ASP A 84 15.25 6.17 -14.01
N ARG A 85 15.38 6.51 -15.30
CA ARG A 85 14.31 6.35 -16.29
C ARG A 85 14.56 5.09 -17.09
N SER A 86 13.66 4.12 -16.94
CA SER A 86 13.67 2.85 -17.69
C SER A 86 14.94 2.01 -17.46
N GLY A 87 15.52 2.06 -16.25
CA GLY A 87 16.67 1.23 -15.86
C GLY A 87 18.03 1.79 -16.27
N VAL A 88 18.10 3.06 -16.67
CA VAL A 88 19.35 3.76 -16.98
C VAL A 88 19.44 5.03 -16.13
N PHE A 89 20.41 5.03 -15.21
CA PHE A 89 20.66 6.12 -14.28
C PHE A 89 21.41 7.27 -14.96
N GLY A 90 20.79 8.45 -15.03
CA GLY A 90 21.37 9.62 -15.71
C GLY A 90 20.68 10.94 -15.39
N CYS A 91 21.26 12.03 -15.87
CA CYS A 91 20.79 13.38 -15.61
C CYS A 91 19.50 13.69 -16.41
N ALA A 92 18.39 13.92 -15.71
CA ALA A 92 17.11 14.30 -16.30
C ALA A 92 16.95 15.83 -16.30
N PRO A 93 16.97 16.50 -17.47
CA PRO A 93 16.90 17.96 -17.53
C PRO A 93 15.57 18.50 -16.97
N TYR A 94 15.62 19.67 -16.34
CA TYR A 94 14.40 20.40 -15.95
C TYR A 94 13.55 20.73 -17.18
N LYS A 95 12.22 20.76 -17.02
CA LYS A 95 11.33 21.14 -18.14
C LYS A 95 11.55 22.61 -18.47
N VAL A 96 11.60 22.92 -19.77
CA VAL A 96 11.70 24.31 -20.26
C VAL A 96 10.50 25.10 -19.74
N GLY A 97 10.75 25.99 -18.78
CA GLY A 97 9.74 26.68 -17.97
C GLY A 97 10.14 26.88 -16.51
N ASP A 98 11.04 26.04 -15.98
CA ASP A 98 11.51 26.10 -14.59
C ASP A 98 12.78 26.96 -14.37
N THR A 99 13.32 27.58 -15.44
CA THR A 99 14.68 28.17 -15.44
C THR A 99 14.77 29.61 -14.95
N ASN A 100 14.04 30.01 -13.91
CA ASN A 100 14.22 31.33 -13.30
C ASN A 100 14.60 31.27 -11.83
N LYS A 101 15.60 30.44 -11.48
CA LYS A 101 16.43 30.64 -10.27
C LYS A 101 17.85 30.13 -10.52
N THR A 102 18.77 31.05 -10.79
CA THR A 102 20.22 30.81 -10.64
C THR A 102 20.65 31.00 -9.18
N PRO A 103 21.70 30.31 -8.72
CA PRO A 103 22.14 30.32 -7.33
C PRO A 103 23.07 31.50 -7.03
N GLU A 104 22.60 32.74 -7.15
CA GLU A 104 23.40 33.90 -6.72
C GLU A 104 22.56 35.14 -6.36
N GLU A 105 21.40 34.96 -5.72
CA GLU A 105 20.66 36.08 -5.11
C GLU A 105 19.81 35.58 -3.94
N LYS A 106 20.48 35.26 -2.82
CA LYS A 106 19.84 35.14 -1.50
C LYS A 106 20.52 36.07 -0.52
N SER A 107 20.43 37.37 -0.77
CA SER A 107 20.53 38.35 0.32
C SER A 107 19.98 39.71 -0.11
N VAL A 108 19.06 40.22 0.71
CA VAL A 108 18.64 41.63 0.82
C VAL A 108 17.52 42.11 -0.12
N ALA A 109 16.42 42.54 0.52
CA ALA A 109 15.40 43.51 0.09
C ALA A 109 14.43 43.06 -1.02
N ASN A 110 13.12 43.32 -0.99
CA ASN A 110 12.35 44.53 -0.66
C ASN A 110 10.91 44.07 -0.32
N GLN A 111 10.14 44.57 0.66
CA GLN A 111 9.77 45.97 0.96
C GLN A 111 9.62 46.89 -0.27
N ASN A 112 8.42 46.85 -0.82
CA ASN A 112 7.62 47.96 -1.36
C ASN A 112 8.15 48.84 -2.52
N ASN A 113 7.37 48.75 -3.60
CA ASN A 113 6.62 49.80 -4.29
C ASN A 113 7.28 50.73 -5.32
N ASN A 114 6.55 50.81 -6.43
CA ASN A 114 6.54 51.83 -7.46
C ASN A 114 6.30 53.23 -6.89
N ASP A 115 7.00 54.18 -7.49
CA ASP A 115 6.98 55.61 -7.25
C ASP A 115 5.96 56.31 -8.17
N ARG A 116 5.14 57.23 -7.62
CA ARG A 116 4.97 58.60 -8.13
C ARG A 116 3.93 59.44 -7.36
N THR A 117 4.44 60.58 -6.86
CA THR A 117 3.84 61.92 -6.66
C THR A 117 3.52 62.44 -5.24
N ASN A 118 4.34 63.46 -4.87
CA ASN A 118 4.14 64.64 -4.02
C ASN A 118 4.44 64.61 -2.49
N PRO A 119 4.93 65.74 -1.91
CA PRO A 119 5.86 65.74 -0.75
C PRO A 119 5.25 66.41 0.54
N PRO A 120 6.06 66.75 1.59
CA PRO A 120 6.08 66.21 2.97
C PRO A 120 5.44 67.21 4.01
N PRO A 121 5.62 67.22 5.38
CA PRO A 121 6.68 66.62 6.24
C PRO A 121 6.37 66.26 7.74
N LYS A 122 7.47 65.87 8.46
CA LYS A 122 7.84 66.03 9.91
C LYS A 122 7.74 64.83 10.89
N GLU A 123 8.90 64.37 11.41
CA GLU A 123 9.42 64.46 12.82
C GLU A 123 8.81 63.38 13.75
N GLN A 124 9.49 62.57 14.59
CA GLN A 124 10.62 62.72 15.53
C GLN A 124 11.02 61.28 16.05
N GLN A 125 12.31 60.93 16.23
CA GLN A 125 13.04 60.73 17.53
C GLN A 125 12.45 59.65 18.50
N LEU A 126 13.15 58.80 19.27
CA LEU A 126 14.54 58.66 19.76
C LEU A 126 14.73 57.30 20.53
N SER A 127 16.00 56.97 20.81
CA SER A 127 16.59 56.15 21.93
C SER A 127 16.52 54.60 21.89
N SER A 128 17.58 53.77 21.96
CA SER A 128 18.96 53.72 22.57
C SER A 128 19.01 53.09 24.00
N THR A 129 19.22 51.76 24.17
CA THR A 129 20.47 50.99 24.55
C THR A 129 20.40 50.44 26.02
N PRO A 130 21.36 49.67 26.62
CA PRO A 130 22.10 48.42 26.27
C PRO A 130 22.07 47.28 27.34
N SER A 131 22.36 46.03 26.89
CA SER A 131 23.26 44.97 27.42
C SER A 131 23.49 44.72 28.93
N GLN A 132 23.41 43.45 29.37
CA GLN A 132 24.28 42.88 30.44
C GLN A 132 24.39 41.33 30.40
N LYS A 133 25.56 40.83 30.84
CA LYS A 133 26.10 39.45 30.78
C LYS A 133 25.90 38.64 32.09
N GLN A 134 25.56 37.34 31.92
CA GLN A 134 26.01 36.09 32.62
C GLN A 134 25.89 35.91 34.16
N PRO A 135 25.67 34.66 34.67
CA PRO A 135 26.79 33.70 34.89
C PRO A 135 26.48 32.18 34.71
N LYS A 136 27.57 31.37 34.74
CA LYS A 136 27.68 29.89 34.61
C LYS A 136 27.46 29.12 35.94
N SER A 137 26.95 27.87 35.86
CA SER A 137 27.20 26.74 36.80
C SER A 137 26.94 25.40 36.06
N THR A 138 27.97 24.64 35.67
CA THR A 138 28.49 23.38 36.26
C THR A 138 27.55 22.15 36.26
N ASP A 139 27.81 21.28 35.27
CA ASP A 139 28.03 19.83 35.31
C ASP A 139 26.94 18.87 35.81
N SER A 140 26.40 18.08 34.88
CA SER A 140 25.98 16.67 35.05
C SER A 140 25.76 16.06 33.65
N GLY A 141 26.45 14.96 33.37
CA GLY A 141 26.56 14.34 32.05
C GLY A 141 25.21 13.97 31.42
N ASN A 142 24.95 14.54 30.24
CA ASN A 142 24.03 13.99 29.27
C ASN A 142 24.88 13.39 28.15
N GLU A 143 24.87 12.07 28.04
CA GLU A 143 25.10 11.43 26.75
C GLU A 143 24.11 12.05 25.78
N ALA A 144 24.64 12.73 24.75
CA ALA A 144 23.84 13.24 23.66
C ALA A 144 23.04 12.07 23.07
N PRO A 145 21.73 12.23 22.80
CA PRO A 145 20.99 11.20 22.12
C PRO A 145 21.68 10.96 20.78
N LYS A 146 22.06 9.71 20.54
CA LYS A 146 22.52 9.28 19.23
C LYS A 146 21.44 9.67 18.24
N ASN A 147 21.77 10.59 17.34
CA ASN A 147 21.01 10.85 16.13
C ASN A 147 21.08 9.58 15.27
N ASP A 148 20.19 8.62 15.54
CA ASP A 148 19.79 7.65 14.53
C ASP A 148 18.80 8.36 13.60
N ASN A 149 19.37 8.96 12.55
CA ASN A 149 18.64 9.46 11.39
C ASN A 149 18.13 8.26 10.54
N GLN A 150 17.32 7.40 11.16
CA GLN A 150 16.39 6.53 10.47
C GLN A 150 15.01 6.83 11.03
N SER A 151 14.28 7.75 10.41
CA SER A 151 12.83 7.80 10.53
C SER A 151 12.26 6.54 9.85
N GLY A 152 12.37 5.40 10.54
CA GLY A 152 11.97 4.10 9.99
C GLY A 152 10.47 3.87 10.11
N TYR A 153 9.88 3.26 9.09
CA TYR A 153 8.54 2.68 9.17
C TYR A 153 8.44 1.75 10.38
N SER A 154 7.51 2.05 11.28
CA SER A 154 7.24 1.30 12.51
C SER A 154 5.77 1.39 12.89
N ILE A 155 5.30 0.50 13.77
CA ILE A 155 3.91 0.55 14.22
C ILE A 155 3.64 1.81 15.05
N GLU A 156 4.62 2.26 15.85
CA GLU A 156 4.53 3.51 16.65
C GLU A 156 4.37 4.74 15.75
N GLN A 157 5.12 4.78 14.64
CA GLN A 157 4.97 5.84 13.65
C GLN A 157 3.61 5.76 12.96
N ALA A 158 3.16 4.55 12.59
CA ALA A 158 1.89 4.35 11.91
C ALA A 158 0.68 4.76 12.77
N ILE A 159 0.73 4.54 14.08
CA ILE A 159 -0.34 4.92 15.03
C ILE A 159 -0.15 6.30 15.66
N SER A 160 0.88 7.05 15.26
CA SER A 160 1.12 8.39 15.77
C SER A 160 -0.02 9.34 15.41
N ASP A 161 -0.25 10.36 16.25
CA ASP A 161 -1.32 11.34 16.07
C ASP A 161 -1.29 12.01 14.70
N LYS A 162 -0.08 12.33 14.21
CA LYS A 162 0.08 12.94 12.88
C LYS A 162 -0.30 11.95 11.76
N ALA A 163 0.19 10.71 11.83
CA ALA A 163 -0.13 9.70 10.81
C ALA A 163 -1.64 9.44 10.77
N GLN A 164 -2.25 9.22 11.95
CA GLN A 164 -3.68 8.96 12.06
C GLN A 164 -4.54 10.15 11.62
N LEU A 165 -4.16 11.38 12.00
CA LEU A 165 -4.86 12.58 11.53
C LEU A 165 -4.82 12.73 10.02
N ASN A 166 -3.65 12.55 9.42
CA ASN A 166 -3.48 12.70 7.97
C ASN A 166 -4.27 11.64 7.20
N THR A 167 -4.22 10.39 7.66
CA THR A 167 -4.98 9.29 7.07
C THR A 167 -6.48 9.48 7.17
N LEU A 168 -7.01 9.75 8.37
CA LEU A 168 -8.46 9.92 8.52
C LEU A 168 -8.97 11.16 7.77
N ALA A 169 -8.14 12.20 7.65
CA ALA A 169 -8.45 13.38 6.85
C ALA A 169 -8.47 13.05 5.34
N PHE A 170 -7.54 12.21 4.89
CA PHE A 170 -7.48 11.72 3.52
C PHE A 170 -8.68 10.86 3.15
N ASP A 171 -9.13 10.00 4.06
CA ASP A 171 -10.38 9.25 3.92
C ASP A 171 -11.60 10.19 3.93
N GLY A 172 -11.61 11.21 4.78
CA GLY A 172 -12.65 12.25 4.78
C GLY A 172 -12.74 12.97 3.44
N LEU A 173 -11.60 13.30 2.83
CA LEU A 173 -11.53 13.85 1.48
C LEU A 173 -12.15 12.88 0.46
N GLY A 174 -11.73 11.62 0.45
CA GLY A 174 -12.24 10.59 -0.46
C GLY A 174 -13.75 10.41 -0.35
N PHE A 175 -14.26 10.35 0.87
CA PHE A 175 -15.67 10.10 1.12
C PHE A 175 -16.52 11.29 0.71
N LEU A 176 -16.15 12.50 1.14
CA LEU A 176 -16.95 13.72 0.90
C LEU A 176 -16.95 14.19 -0.55
N THR A 177 -15.97 13.76 -1.35
CA THR A 177 -15.85 14.11 -2.78
C THR A 177 -16.12 12.94 -3.73
N GLY A 178 -16.27 11.74 -3.18
CA GLY A 178 -16.49 10.51 -3.92
C GLY A 178 -17.93 10.03 -3.92
N ASN A 179 -18.09 8.78 -4.31
CA ASN A 179 -19.35 8.05 -4.28
C ASN A 179 -19.10 6.60 -3.86
N LEU A 180 -20.16 5.78 -3.80
CA LEU A 180 -20.02 4.38 -3.40
C LEU A 180 -19.04 3.59 -4.28
N CYS A 181 -18.91 3.94 -5.56
CA CYS A 181 -17.92 3.30 -6.44
C CYS A 181 -16.50 3.56 -5.93
N SER A 182 -16.13 4.81 -5.64
CA SER A 182 -14.78 5.09 -5.14
C SER A 182 -14.53 4.51 -3.75
N ASP A 183 -15.56 4.46 -2.89
CA ASP A 183 -15.42 3.90 -1.54
C ASP A 183 -15.11 2.42 -1.56
N SER A 184 -15.69 1.70 -2.53
CA SER A 184 -15.54 0.24 -2.66
C SER A 184 -14.17 -0.22 -3.12
N PHE A 185 -13.37 0.69 -3.68
CA PHE A 185 -12.04 0.35 -4.16
C PHE A 185 -11.15 -0.12 -2.99
N LEU A 186 -10.55 -1.28 -3.15
CA LEU A 186 -9.58 -1.83 -2.22
C LEU A 186 -8.47 -2.51 -3.02
N PRO A 187 -7.20 -2.10 -2.89
CA PRO A 187 -6.14 -2.72 -3.68
C PRO A 187 -5.97 -4.20 -3.31
N PRO A 188 -5.53 -5.05 -4.25
CA PRO A 188 -5.23 -6.45 -3.96
C PRO A 188 -4.20 -6.59 -2.82
N GLY A 189 -4.28 -7.68 -2.06
CA GLY A 189 -3.37 -7.94 -0.94
C GLY A 189 -3.74 -7.21 0.37
N LYS A 190 -4.90 -6.54 0.43
CA LYS A 190 -5.45 -5.94 1.66
C LYS A 190 -6.39 -6.86 2.43
N VAL A 191 -6.34 -8.16 2.22
CA VAL A 191 -7.12 -9.14 3.00
C VAL A 191 -6.14 -10.21 3.44
N ALA A 192 -6.24 -10.60 4.71
CA ALA A 192 -5.30 -11.50 5.38
C ALA A 192 -3.84 -11.01 5.33
N ASP A 193 -3.63 -9.70 5.42
CA ASP A 193 -2.29 -9.08 5.43
C ASP A 193 -1.66 -9.26 6.83
N PHE A 194 -1.15 -10.43 7.19
CA PHE A 194 -0.42 -10.69 8.46
C PHE A 194 1.00 -11.21 8.25
N PHE A 195 1.53 -11.05 7.04
CA PHE A 195 2.71 -11.77 6.55
C PHE A 195 3.87 -10.83 6.18
N GLY A 196 3.99 -9.70 6.87
CA GLY A 196 5.14 -8.79 6.77
C GLY A 196 5.33 -8.08 5.42
N PHE A 197 4.50 -8.36 4.42
CA PHE A 197 4.68 -7.84 3.07
C PHE A 197 4.49 -6.32 3.00
N GLN A 198 3.50 -5.79 3.72
CA GLN A 198 3.31 -4.34 3.83
C GLN A 198 4.54 -3.64 4.42
N TYR A 199 5.19 -4.24 5.42
CA TYR A 199 6.41 -3.71 6.02
C TYR A 199 7.61 -3.77 5.07
N LEU A 200 7.77 -4.92 4.39
CA LEU A 200 8.80 -5.12 3.37
C LEU A 200 8.67 -4.07 2.26
N ARG A 201 7.44 -3.80 1.82
CA ARG A 201 7.13 -2.79 0.81
C ARG A 201 7.57 -1.40 1.26
N ASP A 202 7.12 -0.95 2.42
CA ASP A 202 7.36 0.42 2.86
C ASP A 202 8.84 0.65 3.22
N LYS A 203 9.54 -0.35 3.76
CA LYS A 203 10.98 -0.27 4.02
C LYS A 203 11.87 -0.42 2.79
N THR A 204 11.31 -0.75 1.63
CA THR A 204 12.11 -0.91 0.42
C THR A 204 12.78 0.40 0.05
N GLN A 205 14.10 0.33 -0.19
CA GLN A 205 14.92 1.51 -0.47
C GLN A 205 14.43 2.29 -1.70
N ALA A 206 14.62 3.62 -1.67
CA ALA A 206 14.29 4.56 -2.74
C ALA A 206 12.79 4.62 -3.13
N GLY A 207 11.88 4.26 -2.22
CA GLY A 207 10.43 4.35 -2.43
C GLY A 207 9.86 3.44 -3.51
N LYS A 208 10.65 2.47 -3.98
CA LYS A 208 10.24 1.54 -5.03
C LYS A 208 9.21 0.50 -4.57
N GLY A 209 8.96 0.40 -3.26
CA GLY A 209 7.85 -0.39 -2.72
C GLY A 209 6.48 0.03 -3.27
N HIS A 210 6.33 1.31 -3.60
CA HIS A 210 5.10 1.87 -4.16
C HIS A 210 5.05 1.86 -5.70
N SER A 211 5.97 1.12 -6.33
CA SER A 211 5.93 0.83 -7.76
C SER A 211 4.92 -0.27 -8.08
N THR A 212 4.23 -0.16 -9.21
CA THR A 212 3.37 -1.23 -9.76
C THR A 212 4.11 -2.54 -10.02
N ASP A 213 5.44 -2.51 -10.09
CA ASP A 213 6.26 -3.67 -10.43
C ASP A 213 6.69 -4.45 -9.19
N PHE A 214 6.50 -3.90 -7.97
CA PHE A 214 7.00 -4.47 -6.73
C PHE A 214 6.47 -5.88 -6.45
N VAL A 215 5.13 -6.03 -6.43
CA VAL A 215 4.45 -7.31 -6.20
C VAL A 215 4.82 -8.30 -7.30
N THR A 216 4.76 -7.88 -8.56
CA THR A 216 5.03 -8.74 -9.72
C THR A 216 6.45 -9.29 -9.69
N ASN A 217 7.44 -8.44 -9.41
CA ASN A 217 8.84 -8.86 -9.32
C ASN A 217 9.06 -9.78 -8.11
N CYS A 218 8.51 -9.43 -6.94
CA CYS A 218 8.61 -10.28 -5.75
C CYS A 218 8.04 -11.68 -6.01
N ALA A 219 6.77 -11.74 -6.44
CA ALA A 219 6.05 -12.98 -6.68
C ALA A 219 6.69 -13.84 -7.76
N ASN A 220 7.10 -13.27 -8.90
CA ASN A 220 7.71 -14.07 -9.97
C ASN A 220 9.10 -14.60 -9.58
N ASN A 221 9.87 -13.90 -8.74
CA ASN A 221 11.13 -14.44 -8.22
C ASN A 221 10.92 -15.61 -7.26
N VAL A 222 9.91 -15.51 -6.40
CA VAL A 222 9.51 -16.64 -5.53
C VAL A 222 9.03 -17.81 -6.37
N LEU A 223 8.08 -17.60 -7.28
CA LEU A 223 7.56 -18.67 -8.12
C LEU A 223 8.64 -19.27 -9.01
N TYR A 224 9.61 -18.49 -9.49
CA TYR A 224 10.72 -18.99 -10.30
C TYR A 224 11.51 -20.10 -9.59
N ILE A 225 11.73 -19.96 -8.28
CA ILE A 225 12.50 -20.96 -7.51
C ILE A 225 11.66 -22.15 -7.05
N LEU A 226 10.33 -22.04 -7.01
CA LEU A 226 9.46 -23.13 -6.55
C LEU A 226 9.38 -24.24 -7.60
N ASN A 227 9.34 -25.49 -7.13
CA ASN A 227 9.08 -26.64 -7.99
C ASN A 227 7.58 -26.76 -8.33
N ASP A 228 7.24 -27.64 -9.27
CA ASP A 228 5.85 -27.82 -9.73
C ASP A 228 4.89 -28.25 -8.61
N GLY A 229 5.36 -29.02 -7.63
CA GLY A 229 4.58 -29.42 -6.46
C GLY A 229 4.20 -28.22 -5.58
N GLN A 230 5.20 -27.40 -5.22
CA GLN A 230 5.00 -26.18 -4.44
C GLN A 230 4.10 -25.17 -5.16
N LYS A 231 4.29 -24.96 -6.46
CA LYS A 231 3.40 -24.11 -7.29
C LYS A 231 1.97 -24.65 -7.32
N SER A 232 1.83 -25.98 -7.44
CA SER A 232 0.50 -26.62 -7.46
C SER A 232 -0.25 -26.42 -6.14
N GLN A 233 0.44 -26.39 -5.00
CA GLN A 233 -0.18 -26.08 -3.71
C GLN A 233 -0.74 -24.65 -3.68
N MET A 234 0.03 -23.65 -4.15
CA MET A 234 -0.44 -22.26 -4.25
C MET A 234 -1.66 -22.13 -5.17
N ILE A 235 -1.62 -22.78 -6.34
CA ILE A 235 -2.73 -22.76 -7.31
C ILE A 235 -3.98 -23.44 -6.72
N ALA A 236 -3.81 -24.56 -6.00
CA ALA A 236 -4.93 -25.27 -5.38
C ALA A 236 -5.61 -24.42 -4.30
N LEU A 237 -4.83 -23.72 -3.46
CA LEU A 237 -5.41 -22.80 -2.49
C LEU A 237 -6.11 -21.62 -3.18
N ALA A 238 -5.52 -21.06 -4.24
CA ALA A 238 -6.09 -19.91 -4.95
C ALA A 238 -7.48 -20.23 -5.52
N LYS A 239 -7.64 -21.42 -6.10
CA LYS A 239 -8.93 -21.93 -6.60
C LYS A 239 -9.97 -22.11 -5.50
N THR A 240 -9.53 -22.39 -4.28
CA THR A 240 -10.40 -22.58 -3.12
C THR A 240 -10.77 -21.24 -2.48
N GLN A 241 -9.81 -20.34 -2.33
CA GLN A 241 -9.98 -19.06 -1.64
C GLN A 241 -10.61 -17.96 -2.50
N ALA A 242 -10.59 -18.05 -3.83
CA ALA A 242 -11.13 -16.99 -4.71
C ALA A 242 -12.56 -16.58 -4.32
N SER A 243 -13.45 -17.54 -4.05
CA SER A 243 -14.82 -17.23 -3.60
C SER A 243 -14.87 -16.62 -2.20
N LEU A 244 -14.01 -17.06 -1.28
CA LEU A 244 -13.98 -16.59 0.10
C LEU A 244 -13.46 -15.13 0.18
N VAL A 245 -12.43 -14.83 -0.60
CA VAL A 245 -11.89 -13.47 -0.78
C VAL A 245 -12.96 -12.57 -1.40
N ASN A 246 -13.64 -13.02 -2.45
CA ASN A 246 -14.75 -12.27 -3.03
C ASN A 246 -15.91 -12.07 -2.05
N GLU A 247 -16.23 -13.06 -1.21
CA GLU A 247 -17.24 -12.94 -0.16
C GLU A 247 -16.90 -11.81 0.82
N TYR A 248 -15.64 -11.71 1.28
CA TYR A 248 -15.17 -10.61 2.11
C TYR A 248 -15.47 -9.25 1.45
N ALA A 249 -15.08 -9.08 0.19
CA ALA A 249 -15.32 -7.83 -0.52
C ALA A 249 -16.81 -7.51 -0.70
N TYR A 250 -17.65 -8.50 -1.04
CA TYR A 250 -19.10 -8.30 -1.12
C TYR A 250 -19.72 -7.89 0.22
N LYS A 251 -19.25 -8.46 1.33
CA LYS A 251 -19.72 -8.10 2.68
C LYS A 251 -19.26 -6.72 3.14
N ARG A 252 -18.33 -6.05 2.46
CA ARG A 252 -18.03 -4.63 2.73
C ARG A 252 -19.13 -3.70 2.22
N TYR A 253 -19.87 -4.09 1.18
CA TYR A 253 -20.84 -3.22 0.50
C TYR A 253 -21.98 -2.69 1.40
N PRO A 254 -22.57 -3.49 2.31
CA PRO A 254 -23.57 -2.99 3.27
C PRO A 254 -23.05 -1.87 4.18
N LEU A 255 -21.80 -1.97 4.67
CA LEU A 255 -21.19 -0.92 5.50
C LEU A 255 -21.07 0.40 4.73
N MET A 256 -20.43 0.37 3.56
CA MET A 256 -20.26 1.57 2.73
C MET A 256 -21.60 2.18 2.31
N THR A 257 -22.60 1.34 2.04
CA THR A 257 -23.95 1.79 1.72
C THR A 257 -24.61 2.48 2.93
N ALA A 258 -24.50 1.92 4.14
CA ALA A 258 -25.02 2.56 5.35
C ALA A 258 -24.29 3.87 5.65
N PHE A 259 -22.97 3.94 5.46
CA PHE A 259 -22.20 5.16 5.66
C PHE A 259 -22.62 6.25 4.66
N ARG A 260 -22.84 5.89 3.39
CA ARG A 260 -23.35 6.84 2.37
C ARG A 260 -24.75 7.33 2.71
N ARG A 261 -25.66 6.43 3.11
CA ARG A 261 -26.99 6.80 3.61
C ARG A 261 -26.91 7.79 4.79
N GLN A 262 -26.00 7.56 5.74
CA GLN A 262 -25.75 8.48 6.85
C GLN A 262 -25.24 9.86 6.39
N LEU A 263 -24.38 9.91 5.38
CA LEU A 263 -23.88 11.16 4.78
C LEU A 263 -24.99 11.93 4.03
N GLU A 264 -25.83 11.20 3.30
CA GLU A 264 -26.89 11.73 2.43
C GLU A 264 -28.17 12.08 3.19
N GLY A 265 -28.28 11.65 4.46
CA GLY A 265 -29.48 11.80 5.28
C GLY A 265 -30.60 10.81 4.93
N ASP A 266 -30.30 9.77 4.16
CA ASP A 266 -31.23 8.69 3.76
C ASP A 266 -31.32 7.59 4.83
N MET A 267 -31.76 7.98 6.03
CA MET A 267 -31.84 7.10 7.19
C MET A 267 -33.24 6.49 7.34
N PRO A 268 -33.38 5.33 8.02
CA PRO A 268 -34.70 4.77 8.34
C PRO A 268 -35.57 5.77 9.11
N SER A 269 -36.89 5.65 8.96
CA SER A 269 -37.83 6.44 9.76
C SER A 269 -37.59 6.19 11.25
N ASP A 270 -37.65 7.26 12.05
CA ASP A 270 -37.36 7.28 13.49
C ASP A 270 -35.91 6.97 13.89
N SER A 271 -34.99 6.78 12.93
CA SER A 271 -33.59 6.58 13.25
C SER A 271 -32.91 7.87 13.75
N SER A 272 -32.02 7.70 14.73
CA SER A 272 -31.13 8.74 15.26
C SER A 272 -29.73 8.72 14.61
N GLY A 273 -29.50 7.81 13.66
CA GLY A 273 -28.24 7.62 12.95
C GLY A 273 -27.70 6.19 13.06
N LEU A 274 -26.44 6.01 12.64
CA LEU A 274 -25.75 4.72 12.70
C LEU A 274 -25.73 4.12 14.12
N SER A 275 -25.91 2.81 14.19
CA SER A 275 -25.72 2.03 15.41
C SER A 275 -24.27 1.56 15.49
N LYS A 276 -23.50 2.14 16.42
CA LYS A 276 -22.12 1.70 16.69
C LYS A 276 -22.06 0.20 16.98
N GLU A 277 -22.97 -0.30 17.82
CA GLU A 277 -23.04 -1.72 18.19
C GLU A 277 -23.26 -2.63 16.98
N ALA A 278 -24.24 -2.29 16.12
CA ALA A 278 -24.53 -3.10 14.93
C ALA A 278 -23.38 -3.08 13.91
N ILE A 279 -22.67 -1.95 13.78
CA ILE A 279 -21.48 -1.87 12.94
C ILE A 279 -20.37 -2.76 13.47
N MET A 280 -20.07 -2.69 14.78
CA MET A 280 -19.04 -3.50 15.41
C MET A 280 -19.35 -5.00 15.32
N ASP A 281 -20.60 -5.40 15.50
CA ASP A 281 -21.05 -6.79 15.36
C ASP A 281 -20.88 -7.28 13.91
N TYR A 282 -21.34 -6.48 12.95
CA TYR A 282 -21.22 -6.81 11.53
C TYR A 282 -19.76 -6.91 11.07
N THR A 283 -18.88 -5.99 11.52
CA THR A 283 -17.45 -6.07 11.19
C THR A 283 -16.75 -7.20 11.94
N SER A 284 -17.20 -7.57 13.15
CA SER A 284 -16.71 -8.78 13.82
C SER A 284 -16.92 -10.02 12.95
N ASP A 285 -18.10 -10.20 12.36
CA ASP A 285 -18.41 -11.33 11.48
C ASP A 285 -17.64 -11.26 10.15
N LEU A 286 -17.41 -10.05 9.62
CA LEU A 286 -16.60 -9.85 8.43
C LEU A 286 -15.16 -10.34 8.63
N TYR A 287 -14.56 -10.07 9.80
CA TYR A 287 -13.17 -10.44 10.09
C TYR A 287 -12.98 -11.94 10.42
N GLU A 288 -14.04 -12.70 10.63
CA GLU A 288 -13.93 -14.17 10.65
C GLU A 288 -13.46 -14.73 9.31
N ILE A 289 -13.93 -14.13 8.20
CA ILE A 289 -13.48 -14.51 6.86
C ILE A 289 -12.00 -14.17 6.68
N ASP A 290 -11.57 -12.99 7.15
CA ASP A 290 -10.16 -12.58 7.09
C ASP A 290 -9.26 -13.55 7.88
N ALA A 291 -9.73 -14.02 9.04
CA ALA A 291 -9.05 -15.04 9.85
C ALA A 291 -8.98 -16.40 9.16
N GLU A 292 -10.08 -16.89 8.59
CA GLU A 292 -10.09 -18.16 7.86
C GLU A 292 -9.09 -18.14 6.69
N ILE A 293 -9.08 -17.04 5.92
CA ILE A 293 -8.11 -16.84 4.83
C ILE A 293 -6.67 -16.84 5.39
N SER A 294 -6.43 -16.15 6.51
CA SER A 294 -5.12 -16.01 7.14
C SER A 294 -4.57 -17.35 7.65
N ILE A 295 -5.42 -18.18 8.29
CA ILE A 295 -5.03 -19.51 8.78
C ILE A 295 -4.59 -20.39 7.61
N GLN A 296 -5.43 -20.51 6.58
CA GLN A 296 -5.14 -21.32 5.39
C GLN A 296 -3.86 -20.86 4.66
N ARG A 297 -3.62 -19.54 4.59
CA ARG A 297 -2.37 -19.00 4.04
C ARG A 297 -1.16 -19.34 4.90
N ALA A 298 -1.26 -19.19 6.22
CA ALA A 298 -0.16 -19.50 7.13
C ALA A 298 0.25 -20.98 7.05
N GLU A 299 -0.72 -21.90 6.96
CA GLU A 299 -0.46 -23.33 6.76
C GLU A 299 0.26 -23.59 5.43
N LEU A 300 -0.28 -23.08 4.32
CA LEU A 300 0.34 -23.21 3.00
C LEU A 300 1.77 -22.67 2.97
N PHE A 301 1.96 -21.46 3.50
CA PHE A 301 3.26 -20.78 3.47
C PHE A 301 4.28 -21.55 4.30
N ALA A 302 3.88 -22.02 5.49
CA ALA A 302 4.75 -22.83 6.33
C ALA A 302 5.12 -24.16 5.66
N ASP A 303 4.17 -24.85 5.04
CA ASP A 303 4.43 -26.09 4.30
C ASP A 303 5.44 -25.87 3.17
N ILE A 304 5.28 -24.80 2.39
CA ILE A 304 6.21 -24.49 1.30
C ILE A 304 7.58 -24.13 1.88
N ILE A 305 7.65 -23.22 2.85
CA ILE A 305 8.92 -22.78 3.48
C ILE A 305 9.68 -23.97 4.08
N ASN A 306 8.99 -24.86 4.80
CA ASN A 306 9.59 -26.06 5.42
C ASN A 306 10.03 -27.12 4.39
N SER A 307 9.54 -27.04 3.16
CA SER A 307 9.92 -27.94 2.05
C SER A 307 11.00 -27.39 1.14
N LEU A 308 11.48 -26.14 1.37
CA LEU A 308 12.52 -25.54 0.55
C LEU A 308 13.83 -26.32 0.67
N ASN A 309 14.48 -26.56 -0.48
CA ASN A 309 15.83 -27.09 -0.52
C ASN A 309 16.88 -25.98 -0.33
N ASP A 310 18.15 -26.38 -0.17
CA ASP A 310 19.26 -25.45 0.06
C ASP A 310 19.42 -24.37 -1.03
N GLU A 311 19.16 -24.70 -2.30
CA GLU A 311 19.26 -23.75 -3.41
C GLU A 311 18.14 -22.71 -3.36
N GLN A 312 16.92 -23.15 -3.08
CA GLN A 312 15.74 -22.29 -2.93
C GLN A 312 15.92 -21.33 -1.74
N THR A 313 16.29 -21.85 -0.57
CA THR A 313 16.57 -21.07 0.63
C THR A 313 17.66 -20.03 0.38
N LYS A 314 18.77 -20.44 -0.25
CA LYS A 314 19.87 -19.52 -0.60
C LYS A 314 19.42 -18.42 -1.56
N TYR A 315 18.51 -18.70 -2.48
CA TYR A 315 17.98 -17.70 -3.39
C TYR A 315 17.15 -16.66 -2.64
N LEU A 316 16.22 -17.10 -1.79
CA LEU A 316 15.42 -16.18 -0.96
C LEU A 316 16.29 -15.36 -0.01
N ASP A 317 17.31 -15.96 0.61
CA ASP A 317 18.28 -15.25 1.45
C ASP A 317 19.01 -14.14 0.68
N ASN A 318 19.34 -14.39 -0.59
CA ASN A 318 19.96 -13.37 -1.43
C ASN A 318 18.97 -12.27 -1.80
N MET A 319 17.70 -12.59 -2.04
CA MET A 319 16.65 -11.60 -2.23
C MET A 319 16.47 -10.71 -1.00
N VAL A 320 16.52 -11.28 0.20
CA VAL A 320 16.48 -10.53 1.47
C VAL A 320 17.68 -9.60 1.59
N LYS A 321 18.89 -10.12 1.36
CA LYS A 321 20.15 -9.34 1.47
C LYS A 321 20.25 -8.22 0.43
N GLY A 322 19.81 -8.47 -0.80
CA GLY A 322 19.92 -7.52 -1.90
C GLY A 322 18.79 -6.51 -1.98
N GLY A 323 17.63 -6.81 -1.38
CA GLY A 323 16.43 -5.97 -1.46
C GLY A 323 15.88 -5.86 -2.88
N PHE A 324 14.84 -5.04 -3.06
CA PHE A 324 14.12 -4.91 -4.33
C PHE A 324 15.02 -4.68 -5.56
N ALA A 325 16.06 -3.86 -5.42
CA ALA A 325 16.97 -3.53 -6.52
C ALA A 325 17.75 -4.75 -7.06
N SER A 326 17.84 -5.84 -6.28
CA SER A 326 18.51 -7.07 -6.72
C SER A 326 17.56 -8.09 -7.34
N TRP A 327 16.25 -7.85 -7.35
CA TRP A 327 15.27 -8.81 -7.87
C TRP A 327 15.15 -8.66 -9.38
N PRO A 328 15.50 -9.68 -10.20
CA PRO A 328 15.34 -9.60 -11.64
C PRO A 328 13.87 -9.47 -12.04
N ALA A 329 13.60 -8.69 -13.09
CA ALA A 329 12.27 -8.62 -13.70
C ALA A 329 12.02 -9.91 -14.52
N LEU A 330 11.30 -10.86 -13.92
CA LEU A 330 10.97 -12.15 -14.54
C LEU A 330 9.58 -12.12 -15.16
N SER A 331 9.39 -12.91 -16.22
CA SER A 331 8.06 -13.17 -16.78
C SER A 331 7.19 -13.94 -15.79
N ASP A 332 5.91 -14.08 -16.11
CA ASP A 332 5.04 -14.93 -15.32
C ASP A 332 5.55 -16.38 -15.26
N GLN A 333 5.41 -16.99 -14.08
CA GLN A 333 5.92 -18.32 -13.77
C GLN A 333 4.81 -19.38 -13.66
N VAL A 334 3.54 -18.99 -13.88
CA VAL A 334 2.39 -19.89 -13.95
C VAL A 334 1.61 -19.70 -15.26
N ASP A 335 0.89 -20.74 -15.69
CA ASP A 335 0.05 -20.63 -16.88
C ASP A 335 -1.22 -19.81 -16.59
N LYS A 336 -1.16 -18.51 -16.88
CA LYS A 336 -2.30 -17.59 -16.75
C LYS A 336 -3.59 -18.06 -17.43
N LYS A 337 -3.49 -18.83 -18.52
CA LYS A 337 -4.69 -19.29 -19.26
C LYS A 337 -5.45 -20.39 -18.52
N SER A 338 -4.80 -21.03 -17.55
CA SER A 338 -5.39 -22.08 -16.72
C SER A 338 -6.07 -21.56 -15.44
N LEU A 339 -6.00 -20.24 -15.21
CA LEU A 339 -6.50 -19.56 -14.02
C LEU A 339 -7.51 -18.49 -14.41
N SER A 340 -8.51 -18.26 -13.54
CA SER A 340 -9.29 -17.03 -13.59
C SER A 340 -8.42 -15.81 -13.24
N HIS A 341 -8.94 -14.60 -13.46
CA HIS A 341 -8.23 -13.38 -13.06
C HIS A 341 -7.95 -13.38 -11.54
N ASP A 342 -8.98 -13.63 -10.72
CA ASP A 342 -8.88 -13.66 -9.26
C ASP A 342 -7.90 -14.75 -8.78
N GLU A 343 -7.95 -15.94 -9.38
CA GLU A 343 -7.03 -17.03 -9.05
C GLU A 343 -5.57 -16.66 -9.34
N HIS A 344 -5.31 -15.99 -10.47
CA HIS A 344 -3.97 -15.50 -10.80
C HIS A 344 -3.49 -14.43 -9.82
N VAL A 345 -4.36 -13.46 -9.49
CA VAL A 345 -4.07 -12.42 -8.50
C VAL A 345 -3.74 -13.03 -7.14
N LEU A 346 -4.47 -14.08 -6.74
CA LEU A 346 -4.21 -14.78 -5.48
C LEU A 346 -2.87 -15.52 -5.49
N VAL A 347 -2.50 -16.22 -6.57
CA VAL A 347 -1.18 -16.87 -6.66
C VAL A 347 -0.04 -15.83 -6.52
N MET A 348 -0.17 -14.68 -7.17
CA MET A 348 0.81 -13.59 -7.06
C MET A 348 0.86 -13.04 -5.63
N THR A 349 -0.30 -12.85 -5.01
CA THR A 349 -0.44 -12.41 -3.62
C THR A 349 0.27 -13.38 -2.68
N TYR A 350 -0.03 -14.68 -2.78
CA TYR A 350 0.56 -15.74 -1.96
C TYR A 350 2.08 -15.79 -2.06
N ALA A 351 2.61 -15.76 -3.28
CA ALA A 351 4.05 -15.81 -3.49
C ALA A 351 4.75 -14.58 -2.84
N SER A 352 4.17 -13.39 -3.00
CA SER A 352 4.71 -12.16 -2.43
C SER A 352 4.59 -12.10 -0.89
N GLU A 353 3.44 -12.50 -0.33
CA GLU A 353 3.21 -12.54 1.11
C GLU A 353 4.04 -13.62 1.80
N MET A 354 4.16 -14.81 1.22
CA MET A 354 5.05 -15.86 1.73
C MET A 354 6.49 -15.36 1.83
N PHE A 355 6.97 -14.60 0.85
CA PHE A 355 8.30 -13.99 0.93
C PHE A 355 8.39 -12.91 2.00
N GLY A 356 7.37 -12.05 2.14
CA GLY A 356 7.27 -11.12 3.26
C GLY A 356 7.40 -11.83 4.61
N TRP A 357 6.76 -12.99 4.76
CA TRP A 357 6.77 -13.76 6.00
C TRP A 357 8.10 -14.46 6.26
N TYR A 358 8.70 -15.00 5.20
CA TYR A 358 10.05 -15.58 5.22
C TYR A 358 11.11 -14.55 5.61
N ALA A 359 11.05 -13.36 5.01
CA ALA A 359 12.01 -12.28 5.21
C ALA A 359 11.80 -11.52 6.51
N GLY A 360 10.56 -11.48 7.00
CA GLY A 360 10.12 -10.66 8.12
C GLY A 360 10.14 -11.39 9.45
N ASP A 361 9.78 -10.64 10.48
CA ASP A 361 9.61 -11.09 11.85
C ASP A 361 8.22 -10.69 12.37
N ILE A 362 7.97 -10.93 13.66
CA ILE A 362 6.68 -10.59 14.28
C ILE A 362 6.36 -9.09 14.23
N GLU A 363 7.38 -8.22 14.18
CA GLU A 363 7.18 -6.78 14.07
C GLU A 363 6.75 -6.40 12.66
N ALA A 364 7.36 -7.01 11.64
CA ALA A 364 6.92 -6.87 10.26
C ALA A 364 5.47 -7.35 10.07
N ASP A 365 5.12 -8.51 10.65
CA ASP A 365 3.77 -9.09 10.57
C ASP A 365 2.72 -8.23 11.31
N THR A 366 3.14 -7.56 12.40
CA THR A 366 2.29 -6.66 13.19
C THR A 366 2.10 -5.32 12.50
N TYR A 367 3.04 -4.88 11.68
CA TYR A 367 2.97 -3.60 10.99
C TYR A 367 1.81 -3.52 10.00
N PHE A 368 1.21 -2.33 9.88
CA PHE A 368 0.26 -1.98 8.83
C PHE A 368 0.52 -0.53 8.39
N CYS A 369 0.17 -0.21 7.14
CA CYS A 369 0.13 1.19 6.70
C CYS A 369 -0.99 1.94 7.44
N PRO A 370 -0.81 3.22 7.82
CA PRO A 370 -1.81 3.99 8.56
C PRO A 370 -3.24 3.91 8.00
N GLU A 371 -3.39 3.86 6.68
CA GLU A 371 -4.67 3.79 5.95
C GLU A 371 -5.39 2.44 6.03
N ARG A 372 -4.85 1.48 6.77
CA ARG A 372 -5.41 0.12 6.84
C ARG A 372 -6.78 0.07 7.49
N GLN A 373 -7.00 0.87 8.54
CA GLN A 373 -8.23 0.80 9.34
C GLN A 373 -9.28 1.75 8.79
N GLY A 374 -10.54 1.33 8.83
CA GLY A 374 -11.65 2.10 8.29
C GLY A 374 -11.57 2.30 6.78
N ASP A 375 -11.15 1.30 6.00
CA ASP A 375 -10.89 1.42 4.56
C ASP A 375 -12.14 1.57 3.64
N TYR A 376 -13.22 2.16 4.14
CA TYR A 376 -14.57 2.24 3.53
C TYR A 376 -14.90 3.61 2.92
N PHE A 377 -13.90 4.50 2.83
CA PHE A 377 -14.10 5.94 2.60
C PHE A 377 -13.37 6.46 1.36
N GLY A 378 -12.86 5.58 0.50
CA GLY A 378 -12.31 5.95 -0.80
C GLY A 378 -10.93 6.60 -0.78
N GLY A 379 -10.22 6.63 0.36
CA GLY A 379 -8.83 7.09 0.41
C GLY A 379 -7.90 6.29 -0.50
N PHE A 380 -7.99 4.95 -0.48
CA PHE A 380 -7.24 4.11 -1.41
C PHE A 380 -7.55 4.42 -2.88
N TYR A 381 -8.80 4.75 -3.22
CA TYR A 381 -9.15 5.14 -4.60
C TYR A 381 -8.37 6.38 -5.06
N ILE A 382 -8.17 7.37 -4.19
CA ILE A 382 -7.44 8.59 -4.52
C ILE A 382 -6.01 8.27 -4.96
N LYS A 383 -5.31 7.39 -4.24
CA LYS A 383 -3.88 7.13 -4.51
C LYS A 383 -3.63 6.00 -5.50
N ASP A 384 -4.44 4.95 -5.47
CA ASP A 384 -4.15 3.70 -6.19
C ASP A 384 -4.86 3.60 -7.53
N ALA A 385 -6.04 4.23 -7.72
CA ALA A 385 -6.73 4.17 -9.01
C ALA A 385 -5.88 4.67 -10.19
N PRO A 386 -5.02 5.71 -10.03
CA PRO A 386 -4.07 6.11 -11.06
C PRO A 386 -2.96 5.09 -11.39
N ALA A 387 -2.65 4.19 -10.45
CA ALA A 387 -1.64 3.17 -10.59
C ALA A 387 -2.17 1.90 -11.29
N ILE A 388 -3.47 1.62 -11.19
CA ILE A 388 -4.05 0.41 -11.77
C ILE A 388 -3.90 0.40 -13.30
N GLY A 389 -3.26 -0.65 -13.81
CA GLY A 389 -3.02 -0.85 -15.25
C GLY A 389 -1.93 0.05 -15.84
N ASN A 390 -1.18 0.79 -15.01
CA ASN A 390 -0.16 1.72 -15.47
C ASN A 390 1.25 1.23 -15.09
N ALA A 391 1.87 0.43 -15.95
CA ALA A 391 3.19 -0.16 -15.68
C ALA A 391 4.27 0.91 -15.46
N GLY A 392 5.16 0.68 -14.49
CA GLY A 392 6.18 1.63 -14.07
C GLY A 392 5.66 2.83 -13.28
N TYR A 393 4.36 2.91 -12.98
CA TYR A 393 3.82 3.96 -12.12
C TYR A 393 4.33 3.78 -10.69
N THR A 394 4.69 4.89 -10.04
CA THR A 394 5.09 4.93 -8.63
C THR A 394 4.17 5.90 -7.90
N ILE A 395 3.47 5.40 -6.89
CA ILE A 395 2.58 6.23 -6.08
C ILE A 395 3.43 7.20 -5.25
N ASN A 396 3.03 8.48 -5.24
CA ASN A 396 3.67 9.47 -4.37
C ASN A 396 3.35 9.16 -2.91
N GLU A 397 4.36 8.76 -2.14
CA GLU A 397 4.23 8.44 -0.70
C GLU A 397 3.72 9.61 0.15
N ALA A 398 3.92 10.86 -0.30
CA ALA A 398 3.44 12.04 0.40
C ALA A 398 1.93 12.32 0.20
N ILE A 399 1.27 11.68 -0.79
CA ILE A 399 -0.10 12.05 -1.19
C ILE A 399 -1.10 11.98 -0.04
N THR A 400 -1.04 10.93 0.79
CA THR A 400 -1.92 10.77 1.96
C THR A 400 -1.72 11.93 2.95
N GLY A 401 -0.45 12.29 3.21
CA GLY A 401 -0.09 13.37 4.11
C GLY A 401 -0.54 14.73 3.61
N ASP A 402 -0.13 15.07 2.38
CA ASP A 402 -0.35 16.39 1.78
C ASP A 402 -1.85 16.65 1.55
N SER A 403 -2.58 15.68 1.01
CA SER A 403 -4.02 15.81 0.77
C SER A 403 -4.83 15.81 2.08
N GLY A 404 -4.40 15.05 3.09
CA GLY A 404 -4.99 15.10 4.44
C GLY A 404 -4.82 16.47 5.10
N GLU A 405 -3.62 17.04 5.06
CA GLU A 405 -3.34 18.39 5.58
C GLU A 405 -4.15 19.46 4.81
N ALA A 406 -4.26 19.33 3.49
CA ALA A 406 -5.04 20.24 2.64
C ALA A 406 -6.56 20.16 2.91
N PHE A 407 -7.11 18.96 3.17
CA PHE A 407 -8.49 18.77 3.60
C PHE A 407 -8.76 19.52 4.91
N ILE A 408 -7.93 19.28 5.93
CA ILE A 408 -8.03 19.91 7.26
C ILE A 408 -7.93 21.45 7.17
N ALA A 409 -7.12 21.98 6.24
CA ALA A 409 -6.98 23.41 6.00
C ALA A 409 -8.20 24.04 5.29
N THR A 410 -9.09 23.23 4.72
CA THR A 410 -10.32 23.69 4.07
C THR A 410 -11.49 23.83 5.06
N LEU A 411 -11.42 23.15 6.20
CA LEU A 411 -12.45 23.19 7.24
C LEU A 411 -12.37 24.47 8.08
N ASP A 412 -13.53 24.98 8.48
CA ASP A 412 -13.61 26.14 9.37
C ASP A 412 -13.38 25.77 10.85
N THR A 413 -13.49 26.75 11.75
CA THR A 413 -13.24 26.58 13.19
C THR A 413 -14.28 25.69 13.89
N VAL A 414 -15.44 25.45 13.30
CA VAL A 414 -16.51 24.58 13.83
C VAL A 414 -16.36 23.16 13.30
N GLN A 415 -16.04 23.01 12.01
CA GLN A 415 -15.87 21.73 11.34
C GLN A 415 -14.58 21.02 11.74
N LYS A 416 -13.47 21.75 11.80
CA LYS A 416 -12.13 21.17 12.02
C LYS A 416 -12.04 20.33 13.31
N PRO A 417 -12.54 20.80 14.47
CA PRO A 417 -12.53 20.00 15.70
C PRO A 417 -13.30 18.68 15.60
N ILE A 418 -14.33 18.58 14.74
CA ILE A 418 -15.11 17.34 14.55
C ILE A 418 -14.21 16.22 14.01
N ILE A 419 -13.24 16.57 13.16
CA ILE A 419 -12.30 15.64 12.55
C ILE A 419 -11.09 15.41 13.46
N THR A 420 -10.46 16.48 13.96
CA THR A 420 -9.20 16.34 14.71
C THR A 420 -9.38 15.60 16.04
N ASN A 421 -10.55 15.72 16.68
CA ASN A 421 -10.82 15.03 17.94
C ASN A 421 -11.01 13.51 17.79
N ILE A 422 -11.17 13.01 16.55
CA ILE A 422 -11.27 11.57 16.30
C ILE A 422 -9.96 10.88 16.71
N VAL A 423 -8.80 11.51 16.50
CA VAL A 423 -7.48 10.95 16.85
C VAL A 423 -7.46 10.42 18.28
N ASP A 424 -7.90 11.23 19.24
CA ASP A 424 -7.98 10.82 20.64
C ASP A 424 -9.11 9.82 20.90
N THR A 425 -10.26 10.02 20.24
CA THR A 425 -11.44 9.16 20.40
C THR A 425 -11.17 7.71 19.96
N GLN A 426 -10.42 7.53 18.87
CA GLN A 426 -10.14 6.22 18.27
C GLN A 426 -8.91 5.52 18.86
N ARG A 427 -8.04 6.26 19.57
CA ARG A 427 -6.76 5.75 20.08
C ARG A 427 -6.88 4.42 20.84
N PRO A 428 -7.87 4.20 21.72
CA PRO A 428 -8.03 2.90 22.37
C PRO A 428 -8.27 1.75 21.39
N ALA A 429 -9.09 1.98 20.36
CA ALA A 429 -9.40 0.97 19.36
C ALA A 429 -8.18 0.64 18.48
N ILE A 430 -7.42 1.66 18.06
CA ILE A 430 -6.17 1.46 17.31
C ILE A 430 -5.15 0.66 18.12
N ASN A 431 -4.96 1.00 19.40
CA ASN A 431 -4.04 0.25 20.26
C ASN A 431 -4.51 -1.20 20.43
N GLY A 432 -5.81 -1.43 20.61
CA GLY A 432 -6.39 -2.78 20.66
C GLY A 432 -6.15 -3.56 19.37
N ILE A 433 -6.30 -2.92 18.21
CA ILE A 433 -5.99 -3.51 16.90
C ILE A 433 -4.52 -3.97 16.83
N VAL A 434 -3.57 -3.14 17.28
CA VAL A 434 -2.15 -3.51 17.32
C VAL A 434 -1.91 -4.73 18.21
N GLU A 435 -2.53 -4.77 19.39
CA GLU A 435 -2.44 -5.90 20.31
C GLU A 435 -2.99 -7.19 19.69
N LYS A 436 -4.19 -7.14 19.09
CA LYS A 436 -4.82 -8.30 18.45
C LYS A 436 -4.02 -8.79 17.27
N ARG A 437 -3.54 -7.86 16.44
CA ARG A 437 -2.71 -8.18 15.29
C ARG A 437 -1.41 -8.89 15.69
N ARG A 438 -0.68 -8.36 16.69
CA ARG A 438 0.52 -9.02 17.22
C ARG A 438 0.19 -10.41 17.77
N ALA A 439 -0.93 -10.58 18.46
CA ALA A 439 -1.36 -11.87 19.00
C ALA A 439 -1.71 -12.88 17.89
N ILE A 440 -2.42 -12.45 16.84
CA ILE A 440 -2.74 -13.26 15.65
C ILE A 440 -1.45 -13.66 14.94
N SER A 441 -0.59 -12.70 14.59
CA SER A 441 0.67 -12.96 13.90
C SER A 441 1.58 -13.91 14.70
N THR A 442 1.61 -13.78 16.04
CA THR A 442 2.35 -14.69 16.91
C THR A 442 1.82 -16.12 16.84
N GLU A 443 0.50 -16.27 16.79
CA GLU A 443 -0.17 -17.57 16.68
C GLU A 443 0.07 -18.20 15.31
N LEU A 444 -0.08 -17.44 14.23
CA LEU A 444 0.18 -17.90 12.85
C LEU A 444 1.63 -18.34 12.66
N ARG A 445 2.62 -17.61 13.21
CA ARG A 445 4.05 -17.95 13.10
C ARG A 445 4.42 -19.29 13.74
N LYS A 446 3.58 -19.88 14.60
CA LYS A 446 3.84 -21.22 15.13
C LYS A 446 3.98 -22.27 14.02
N ALA A 447 3.25 -22.10 12.91
CA ALA A 447 3.31 -22.99 11.76
C ALA A 447 4.74 -23.09 11.15
N LEU A 448 5.51 -22.00 11.17
CA LEU A 448 6.90 -22.00 10.69
C LEU A 448 7.83 -22.91 11.50
N THR A 449 7.48 -23.21 12.75
CA THR A 449 8.29 -24.07 13.64
C THR A 449 7.67 -25.44 13.87
N LEU A 450 6.78 -25.90 12.96
CA LEU A 450 5.99 -27.13 13.06
C LEU A 450 5.05 -27.17 14.29
N GLY A 451 4.73 -26.01 14.88
CA GLY A 451 3.66 -25.88 15.85
C GLY A 451 2.31 -25.83 15.15
N SER A 452 1.27 -26.37 15.78
CA SER A 452 -0.11 -26.19 15.33
C SER A 452 -0.61 -24.77 15.63
N ILE A 453 -1.34 -24.18 14.69
CA ILE A 453 -2.08 -22.93 14.92
C ILE A 453 -3.29 -23.25 15.82
N ASP A 454 -3.52 -22.44 16.85
CA ASP A 454 -4.79 -22.44 17.58
C ASP A 454 -5.82 -21.63 16.79
N GLU A 455 -6.56 -22.30 15.89
CA GLU A 455 -7.53 -21.68 14.98
C GLU A 455 -8.64 -20.93 15.74
N ASP A 456 -9.21 -21.54 16.78
CA ASP A 456 -10.27 -20.94 17.60
C ASP A 456 -9.79 -19.62 18.23
N LYS A 457 -8.54 -19.58 18.68
CA LYS A 457 -7.92 -18.37 19.21
C LYS A 457 -7.72 -17.31 18.12
N VAL A 458 -7.26 -17.68 16.94
CA VAL A 458 -7.11 -16.72 15.82
C VAL A 458 -8.46 -16.14 15.43
N MET A 459 -9.49 -16.96 15.32
CA MET A 459 -10.87 -16.53 15.01
C MET A 459 -11.40 -15.56 16.08
N ALA A 460 -11.25 -15.89 17.37
CA ALA A 460 -11.70 -15.01 18.45
C ALA A 460 -10.96 -13.65 18.45
N LEU A 461 -9.64 -13.66 18.24
CA LEU A 461 -8.86 -12.42 18.16
C LEU A 461 -9.23 -11.57 16.95
N ALA A 462 -9.54 -12.20 15.81
CA ALA A 462 -9.94 -11.49 14.60
C ALA A 462 -11.34 -10.89 14.71
N ARG A 463 -12.28 -11.57 15.38
CA ARG A 463 -13.58 -10.97 15.74
C ARG A 463 -13.41 -9.71 16.57
N GLU A 464 -12.56 -9.77 17.60
CA GLU A 464 -12.24 -8.60 18.42
C GLU A 464 -11.57 -7.48 17.61
N TYR A 465 -10.63 -7.82 16.72
CA TYR A 465 -10.04 -6.87 15.78
C TYR A 465 -11.13 -6.19 14.93
N GLY A 466 -12.00 -6.98 14.30
CA GLY A 466 -13.03 -6.48 13.40
C GLY A 466 -14.01 -5.55 14.11
N ALA A 467 -14.38 -5.85 15.35
CA ALA A 467 -15.19 -4.97 16.17
C ALA A 467 -14.51 -3.60 16.41
N LEU A 468 -13.21 -3.58 16.67
CA LEU A 468 -12.44 -2.34 16.87
C LEU A 468 -12.33 -1.53 15.56
N ASP A 469 -12.14 -2.18 14.42
CA ASP A 469 -12.16 -1.54 13.09
C ASP A 469 -13.54 -0.94 12.76
N GLY A 470 -14.61 -1.65 13.14
CA GLY A 470 -15.98 -1.15 13.05
C GLY A 470 -16.24 0.07 13.93
N GLU A 471 -15.67 0.10 15.14
CA GLU A 471 -15.74 1.26 16.03
C GLU A 471 -15.05 2.50 15.40
N ILE A 472 -13.86 2.33 14.82
CA ILE A 472 -13.16 3.38 14.08
C ILE A 472 -14.01 3.87 12.90
N SER A 473 -14.53 2.94 12.11
CA SER A 473 -15.37 3.23 10.95
C SER A 473 -16.64 4.01 11.31
N TYR A 474 -17.28 3.67 12.45
CA TYR A 474 -18.42 4.42 12.98
C TYR A 474 -18.05 5.88 13.29
N TYR A 475 -16.90 6.13 13.93
CA TYR A 475 -16.44 7.49 14.24
C TYR A 475 -16.21 8.29 12.96
N TYR A 476 -15.59 7.69 11.96
CA TYR A 476 -15.32 8.32 10.66
C TYR A 476 -16.61 8.68 9.95
N ALA A 477 -17.49 7.70 9.71
CA ALA A 477 -18.75 7.92 9.00
C ALA A 477 -19.62 8.99 9.66
N THR A 478 -19.72 8.97 10.99
CA THR A 478 -20.51 9.94 11.76
C THR A 478 -19.92 11.35 11.69
N ALA A 479 -18.59 11.48 11.79
CA ALA A 479 -17.92 12.76 11.75
C ALA A 479 -17.92 13.36 10.34
N PHE A 480 -17.67 12.55 9.32
CA PHE A 480 -17.72 12.98 7.92
C PHE A 480 -19.12 13.44 7.53
N ALA A 481 -20.17 12.71 7.93
CA ALA A 481 -21.55 13.14 7.70
C ALA A 481 -21.85 14.51 8.34
N LYS A 482 -21.42 14.73 9.58
CA LYS A 482 -21.58 16.02 10.28
C LYS A 482 -20.85 17.16 9.57
N VAL A 483 -19.61 16.95 9.16
CA VAL A 483 -18.84 17.96 8.41
C VAL A 483 -19.49 18.20 7.04
N GLY A 484 -19.78 17.14 6.29
CA GLY A 484 -20.38 17.19 4.96
C GLY A 484 -21.68 17.97 4.89
N ALA A 485 -22.54 17.84 5.92
CA ALA A 485 -23.79 18.57 6.04
C ALA A 485 -23.62 20.10 6.17
N THR A 486 -22.43 20.57 6.57
CA THR A 486 -22.14 21.99 6.82
C THR A 486 -21.17 22.61 5.82
N LEU A 487 -20.63 21.83 4.88
CA LEU A 487 -19.69 22.34 3.89
C LEU A 487 -20.33 23.40 2.98
N THR A 488 -19.66 24.53 2.83
CA THR A 488 -20.04 25.55 1.83
C THR A 488 -19.73 25.08 0.41
N ASN A 489 -20.33 25.72 -0.59
CA ASN A 489 -20.03 25.40 -1.99
C ASN A 489 -18.56 25.64 -2.34
N GLU A 490 -17.95 26.70 -1.80
CA GLU A 490 -16.52 27.00 -1.98
C GLU A 490 -15.64 25.90 -1.38
N GLN A 491 -15.99 25.40 -0.19
CA GLN A 491 -15.27 24.28 0.40
C GLN A 491 -15.40 23.02 -0.46
N LYS A 492 -16.61 22.69 -0.93
CA LYS A 492 -16.85 21.53 -1.79
C LYS A 492 -16.01 21.60 -3.07
N GLU A 493 -15.98 22.75 -3.75
CA GLU A 493 -15.16 22.97 -4.94
C GLU A 493 -13.67 22.80 -4.63
N LYS A 494 -13.18 23.39 -3.54
CA LYS A 494 -11.79 23.23 -3.11
C LYS A 494 -11.43 21.77 -2.80
N LEU A 495 -12.32 21.03 -2.15
CA LEU A 495 -12.10 19.61 -1.87
C LEU A 495 -12.06 18.77 -3.16
N MET A 496 -12.94 19.03 -4.13
CA MET A 496 -12.88 18.37 -5.45
C MET A 496 -11.53 18.61 -6.15
N ASN A 497 -11.02 19.85 -6.08
CA ASN A 497 -9.71 20.19 -6.64
C ASN A 497 -8.55 19.49 -5.92
N ILE A 498 -8.61 19.33 -4.59
CA ILE A 498 -7.60 18.58 -3.83
C ILE A 498 -7.63 17.09 -4.21
N ARG A 499 -8.83 16.52 -4.40
CA ARG A 499 -9.00 15.12 -4.77
C ARG A 499 -8.35 14.80 -6.13
N ASN A 500 -8.50 15.69 -7.12
CA ASN A 500 -7.81 15.63 -8.42
C ASN A 500 -7.89 14.27 -9.16
N LEU A 501 -9.10 13.75 -9.38
CA LEU A 501 -9.34 12.45 -10.02
C LEU A 501 -10.27 12.50 -11.25
N ASP A 502 -10.38 13.65 -11.92
CA ASP A 502 -11.31 13.79 -13.05
C ASP A 502 -11.05 12.80 -14.21
N ASN A 503 -9.80 12.36 -14.37
CA ASN A 503 -9.40 11.35 -15.36
C ASN A 503 -9.70 9.91 -14.93
N TYR A 504 -10.16 9.70 -13.70
CA TYR A 504 -10.50 8.42 -13.12
C TYR A 504 -11.95 8.47 -12.63
N PRO A 505 -12.94 8.48 -13.53
CA PRO A 505 -14.33 8.58 -13.13
C PRO A 505 -14.86 7.26 -12.57
N CYS A 506 -15.63 7.40 -11.50
CA CYS A 506 -16.47 6.35 -10.96
C CYS A 506 -17.91 6.54 -11.45
N GLU A 507 -18.28 5.76 -12.47
CA GLU A 507 -19.58 5.82 -13.14
C GLU A 507 -20.73 5.36 -12.23
N ASP A 508 -21.90 5.94 -12.43
CA ASP A 508 -23.13 5.50 -11.76
C ASP A 508 -23.46 4.05 -12.13
N GLY A 509 -23.90 3.28 -11.13
CA GLY A 509 -24.21 1.85 -11.31
C GLY A 509 -22.99 0.94 -11.40
N LYS A 510 -21.77 1.47 -11.29
CA LYS A 510 -20.53 0.69 -11.11
C LYS A 510 -20.13 0.63 -9.63
N ILE A 511 -19.32 -0.37 -9.31
CA ILE A 511 -18.66 -0.55 -8.02
C ILE A 511 -17.35 -1.31 -8.26
N TYR A 512 -16.44 -1.28 -7.31
CA TYR A 512 -15.23 -2.09 -7.34
C TYR A 512 -15.37 -3.34 -6.47
N LEU A 513 -15.10 -4.50 -7.05
CA LEU A 513 -14.70 -5.69 -6.33
C LEU A 513 -13.17 -5.66 -6.24
N TYR A 514 -12.65 -5.24 -5.09
CA TYR A 514 -11.24 -4.87 -4.93
C TYR A 514 -10.80 -3.77 -5.90
N SER A 515 -9.98 -4.09 -6.89
CA SER A 515 -9.53 -3.17 -7.94
C SER A 515 -10.21 -3.42 -9.29
N GLU A 516 -11.11 -4.39 -9.38
CA GLU A 516 -11.89 -4.65 -10.60
C GLU A 516 -13.22 -3.90 -10.58
N LYS A 517 -13.44 -3.07 -11.60
CA LYS A 517 -14.72 -2.35 -11.77
C LYS A 517 -15.79 -3.31 -12.33
N ILE A 518 -16.83 -3.56 -11.55
CA ILE A 518 -17.96 -4.42 -11.91
C ILE A 518 -19.29 -3.63 -11.96
N ASN A 519 -20.34 -4.26 -12.48
CA ASN A 519 -21.70 -3.74 -12.29
C ASN A 519 -22.07 -3.84 -10.82
N ARG A 520 -22.69 -2.78 -10.26
CA ARG A 520 -23.15 -2.78 -8.87
C ARG A 520 -24.15 -3.90 -8.66
N PRO A 521 -23.86 -4.89 -7.78
CA PRO A 521 -24.82 -5.92 -7.45
C PRO A 521 -25.95 -5.34 -6.61
N THR A 522 -27.03 -6.09 -6.44
CA THR A 522 -28.05 -5.76 -5.44
C THR A 522 -27.42 -5.83 -4.06
N ILE A 523 -27.35 -4.68 -3.38
CA ILE A 523 -26.93 -4.59 -1.98
C ILE A 523 -28.19 -4.70 -1.13
N GLN A 524 -28.17 -5.58 -0.13
CA GLN A 524 -29.31 -5.80 0.75
C GLN A 524 -29.63 -4.55 1.58
N ASN A 525 -30.85 -4.50 2.15
CA ASN A 525 -31.25 -3.42 3.03
C ASN A 525 -30.26 -3.28 4.20
N THR A 526 -29.83 -2.05 4.49
CA THR A 526 -28.85 -1.73 5.53
C THR A 526 -29.46 -1.11 6.79
N ASP A 527 -30.80 -1.08 6.91
CA ASP A 527 -31.50 -0.51 8.07
C ASP A 527 -31.06 -1.10 9.42
N PHE A 528 -30.61 -2.37 9.43
CA PHE A 528 -30.10 -3.03 10.63
C PHE A 528 -28.81 -2.39 11.20
N LEU A 529 -28.12 -1.55 10.42
CA LEU A 529 -26.94 -0.78 10.84
C LEU A 529 -27.30 0.57 11.47
N PHE A 530 -28.59 0.88 11.61
CA PHE A 530 -29.10 2.13 12.19
C PHE A 530 -29.84 1.85 13.51
N LYS A 531 -29.99 2.88 14.35
CA LYS A 531 -30.70 2.81 15.63
C LYS A 531 -31.75 3.91 15.78
#